data_AF-A0A3S2M2Z7-F1
#
_entry.id   AF-A0A3S2M2Z7-F1
#
_cell.length_a   1.000
_cell.length_b   1.000
_cell.length_c   1.000
_cell.angle_alpha   90.00
_cell.angle_beta   90.00
_cell.angle_gamma   90.00
#
_symmetry.space_group_name_H-M   'P 1'
#
loop_
_entity.id
_entity.type
_entity.pdbx_description
1 polymer ?
#
loop_
_entity_poly.entity_id
_entity_poly.type
_entity_poly.pdbx_seq_one_letter_code
_entity_poly.pdbx_strand_id
1 'polypeptide(L)'
;MASCNLSWFCSKMQRLTSALLLLLCLSLWSQQAEAAVHSSFRQLSGREKKEMQKEILSILGLPGRPRPHPPLRPPSSAPLFMLDLYHAMSADGEDEGNEILMGGPAVGTLRGGAQVHHAALPTLSTHTPPLGTVVSEADTVMSFVNLVEHERDLLQPRPYWKEFRFDLTPLPKGETVTAAEFRIYKTLTVGQRANRTLHISVYEIQRESRHREPELVLLDMQSVPAGQEGWLAFDVTSASNHWLLHPRSNLGIRLYVETEEDRSMSAGWIGLVGRKGPRSKQPFMVTFFRESQVPCRPPRAVKPPPRKKKLKYDLPLPAIHNKISVNKVGQPCRKHELYVSFSDLGWKDWVLAPTGYSAYYCQGECFYPLGSCMNATNHALIQQVVHLIKPDEVPKACCAPKKLSPISVLFYDDSNNVILKKHRNMVVKTCGCQ
;
A
#
# COMPACT_ATOMS: atom_id res chain seq x y z
N MET A 1 -36.23 57.92 43.05
CA MET A 1 -35.01 57.41 42.37
C MET A 1 -35.34 56.09 41.68
N ALA A 2 -35.82 56.10 40.45
CA ALA A 2 -36.01 54.89 39.64
C ALA A 2 -36.16 55.26 38.16
N SER A 3 -35.10 55.80 37.55
CA SER A 3 -35.07 56.09 36.11
C SER A 3 -33.63 56.10 35.61
N CYS A 4 -32.99 54.93 35.57
CA CYS A 4 -31.75 54.70 34.80
C CYS A 4 -31.40 53.21 34.87
N ASN A 5 -32.05 52.36 34.08
CA ASN A 5 -31.58 50.98 33.86
C ASN A 5 -32.02 50.34 32.53
N LEU A 6 -32.87 51.00 31.73
CA LEU A 6 -33.26 50.45 30.42
C LEU A 6 -32.22 50.70 29.30
N SER A 7 -31.49 51.82 29.33
CA SER A 7 -30.51 52.14 28.28
C SER A 7 -29.29 51.21 28.29
N TRP A 8 -28.86 50.78 29.49
CA TRP A 8 -27.70 49.91 29.67
C TRP A 8 -27.99 48.47 29.20
N PHE A 9 -29.19 47.96 29.48
CA PHE A 9 -29.63 46.65 29.00
C PHE A 9 -29.77 46.62 27.48
N CYS A 10 -30.33 47.68 26.88
CA CYS A 10 -30.53 47.74 25.43
C CYS A 10 -29.20 47.78 24.65
N SER A 11 -28.20 48.54 25.14
CA SER A 11 -26.89 48.61 24.49
C SER A 11 -26.10 47.30 24.57
N LYS A 12 -26.24 46.56 25.68
CA LYS A 12 -25.57 45.26 25.87
C LYS A 12 -26.21 44.18 25.00
N MET A 13 -27.53 44.19 24.84
CA MET A 13 -28.26 43.26 23.98
C MET A 13 -27.95 43.51 22.50
N GLN A 14 -27.84 44.78 22.07
CA GLN A 14 -27.46 45.15 20.70
C GLN A 14 -26.04 44.68 20.33
N ARG A 15 -25.09 44.77 21.27
CA ARG A 15 -23.70 44.31 21.06
C ARG A 15 -23.62 42.78 20.97
N LEU A 16 -24.40 42.07 21.79
CA LEU A 16 -24.49 40.61 21.73
C LEU A 16 -25.11 40.12 20.42
N THR A 17 -26.16 40.78 19.92
CA THR A 17 -26.78 40.43 18.64
C THR A 17 -25.86 40.70 17.45
N SER A 18 -25.11 41.82 17.46
CA SER A 18 -24.12 42.11 16.40
C SER A 18 -22.95 41.14 16.41
N ALA A 19 -22.46 40.71 17.58
CA ALA A 19 -21.41 39.70 17.67
C ALA A 19 -21.89 38.33 17.16
N LEU A 20 -23.14 37.95 17.47
CA LEU A 20 -23.74 36.71 16.98
C LEU A 20 -23.92 36.73 15.45
N LEU A 21 -24.36 37.87 14.89
CA LEU A 21 -24.49 38.06 13.43
C LEU A 21 -23.13 38.03 12.72
N LEU A 22 -22.09 38.62 13.31
CA LEU A 22 -20.72 38.54 12.78
C LEU A 22 -20.19 37.10 12.81
N LEU A 23 -20.42 36.35 13.88
CA LEU A 23 -20.04 34.94 13.98
C LEU A 23 -20.81 34.06 12.98
N LEU A 24 -22.10 34.32 12.79
CA LEU A 24 -22.91 33.64 11.77
C LEU A 24 -22.43 33.97 10.36
N CYS A 25 -22.13 35.24 10.06
CA CYS A 25 -21.57 35.65 8.78
C CYS A 25 -20.19 35.04 8.52
N LEU A 26 -19.32 34.94 9.54
CA LEU A 26 -18.02 34.28 9.43
C LEU A 26 -18.17 32.76 9.22
N SER A 27 -19.15 32.12 9.86
CA SER A 27 -19.45 30.69 9.63
C SER A 27 -20.03 30.44 8.23
N LEU A 28 -20.88 31.34 7.74
CA LEU A 28 -21.42 31.26 6.38
C LEU A 28 -20.33 31.51 5.33
N TRP A 29 -19.43 32.48 5.56
CA TRP A 29 -18.27 32.71 4.70
C TRP A 29 -17.28 31.53 4.72
N SER A 30 -17.07 30.89 5.87
CA SER A 30 -16.24 29.67 5.96
C SER A 30 -16.88 28.50 5.20
N GLN A 31 -18.19 28.30 5.31
CA GLN A 31 -18.91 27.26 4.54
C GLN A 31 -18.92 27.55 3.04
N GLN A 32 -18.96 28.81 2.63
CA GLN A 32 -18.93 29.20 1.22
C GLN A 32 -17.51 29.12 0.62
N ALA A 33 -16.48 29.33 1.44
CA ALA A 33 -15.07 29.10 1.07
C ALA A 33 -14.76 27.59 0.92
N GLU A 34 -15.29 26.73 1.79
CA GLU A 34 -15.15 25.27 1.65
C GLU A 34 -15.93 24.70 0.46
N ALA A 35 -17.09 25.29 0.13
CA ALA A 35 -17.88 24.90 -1.04
C ALA A 35 -17.23 25.34 -2.38
N ALA A 36 -16.48 26.44 -2.39
CA ALA A 36 -15.85 26.96 -3.60
C ALA A 36 -14.62 26.17 -4.06
N VAL A 37 -13.97 25.40 -3.18
CA VAL A 37 -12.79 24.57 -3.53
C VAL A 37 -13.19 23.23 -4.19
N HIS A 38 -14.46 22.81 -4.06
CA HIS A 38 -14.91 21.50 -4.56
C HIS A 38 -15.51 21.46 -5.98
N SER A 39 -15.59 22.59 -6.70
CA SER A 39 -16.32 22.62 -7.98
C SER A 39 -15.46 23.02 -9.17
N SER A 40 -14.64 22.08 -9.66
CA SER A 40 -14.19 22.09 -11.05
C SER A 40 -14.01 20.69 -11.66
N PHE A 41 -14.47 19.63 -10.97
CA PHE A 41 -14.58 18.32 -11.60
C PHE A 41 -15.82 18.28 -12.49
N ARG A 42 -15.57 18.16 -13.80
CA ARG A 42 -16.61 17.84 -14.79
C ARG A 42 -17.43 16.66 -14.25
N GLN A 43 -18.74 16.85 -14.11
CA GLN A 43 -19.62 15.82 -13.53
C GLN A 43 -19.71 14.64 -14.51
N LEU A 44 -18.95 13.59 -14.22
CA LEU A 44 -18.85 12.40 -15.06
C LEU A 44 -20.21 11.68 -15.14
N SER A 45 -20.61 11.29 -16.34
CA SER A 45 -21.74 10.40 -16.61
C SER A 45 -21.56 9.07 -15.86
N GLY A 46 -22.66 8.40 -15.51
CA GLY A 46 -22.60 7.10 -14.82
C GLY A 46 -21.80 6.03 -15.57
N ARG A 47 -21.70 6.13 -16.90
CA ARG A 47 -20.84 5.26 -17.73
C ARG A 47 -19.36 5.63 -17.59
N GLU A 48 -19.03 6.92 -17.66
CA GLU A 48 -17.65 7.42 -17.49
C GLU A 48 -17.11 7.10 -16.09
N LYS A 49 -17.96 7.19 -15.05
CA LYS A 49 -17.60 6.78 -13.69
C LYS A 49 -17.23 5.29 -13.62
N LYS A 50 -17.96 4.43 -14.32
CA LYS A 50 -17.66 2.98 -14.37
C LYS A 50 -16.38 2.66 -15.14
N GLU A 51 -16.16 3.35 -16.27
CA GLU A 51 -14.93 3.19 -17.08
C GLU A 51 -13.71 3.68 -16.30
N MET A 52 -13.78 4.86 -15.69
CA MET A 52 -12.73 5.38 -14.82
C MET A 52 -12.47 4.46 -13.62
N GLN A 53 -13.51 3.98 -12.94
CA GLN A 53 -13.34 3.04 -11.83
C GLN A 53 -12.63 1.75 -12.27
N LYS A 54 -12.94 1.24 -13.47
CA LYS A 54 -12.28 0.05 -14.03
C LYS A 54 -10.80 0.33 -14.33
N GLU A 55 -10.46 1.51 -14.84
CA GLU A 55 -9.06 1.91 -15.06
C GLU A 55 -8.29 2.02 -13.74
N ILE A 56 -8.85 2.65 -12.70
CA ILE A 56 -8.12 2.78 -11.42
C ILE A 56 -7.96 1.40 -10.76
N LEU A 57 -8.97 0.52 -10.84
CA LEU A 57 -8.83 -0.87 -10.38
C LEU A 57 -7.75 -1.63 -11.16
N SER A 58 -7.67 -1.41 -12.48
CA SER A 58 -6.60 -1.98 -13.31
C SER A 58 -5.22 -1.46 -12.93
N ILE A 59 -5.07 -0.18 -12.59
CA ILE A 59 -3.80 0.40 -12.08
C ILE A 59 -3.43 -0.23 -10.73
N LEU A 60 -4.42 -0.55 -9.90
CA LEU A 60 -4.21 -1.28 -8.66
C LEU A 60 -3.98 -2.79 -8.84
N GLY A 61 -4.04 -3.30 -10.08
CA GLY A 61 -3.88 -4.73 -10.38
C GLY A 61 -5.04 -5.59 -9.88
N LEU A 62 -6.21 -4.99 -9.65
CA LEU A 62 -7.40 -5.68 -9.19
C LEU A 62 -8.34 -5.99 -10.37
N PRO A 63 -8.77 -7.26 -10.55
CA PRO A 63 -9.71 -7.63 -11.61
C PRO A 63 -11.12 -7.03 -11.40
N GLY A 64 -11.43 -6.62 -10.18
CA GLY A 64 -12.70 -6.00 -9.79
C GLY A 64 -12.64 -5.47 -8.36
N ARG A 65 -13.71 -4.79 -7.90
CA ARG A 65 -13.82 -4.34 -6.51
C ARG A 65 -14.01 -5.56 -5.60
N PRO A 66 -13.13 -5.79 -4.60
CA PRO A 66 -13.30 -6.87 -3.63
C PRO A 66 -14.61 -6.74 -2.85
N ARG A 67 -15.16 -7.86 -2.39
CA ARG A 67 -16.43 -7.85 -1.64
C ARG A 67 -16.27 -7.09 -0.30
N PRO A 68 -17.21 -6.20 0.06
CA PRO A 68 -17.19 -5.50 1.34
C PRO A 68 -17.11 -6.49 2.51
N HIS A 69 -16.19 -6.26 3.42
CA HIS A 69 -16.07 -7.07 4.63
C HIS A 69 -17.15 -6.65 5.65
N PRO A 70 -17.91 -7.60 6.24
CA PRO A 70 -18.82 -7.27 7.32
C PRO A 70 -18.02 -6.90 8.59
N PRO A 71 -18.33 -5.77 9.27
CA PRO A 71 -17.53 -5.23 10.38
C PRO A 71 -17.60 -6.04 11.70
N LEU A 72 -18.28 -7.19 11.70
CA LEU A 72 -18.74 -7.87 12.93
C LEU A 72 -17.68 -8.76 13.60
N ARG A 73 -16.46 -8.83 13.05
CA ARG A 73 -15.46 -9.81 13.48
C ARG A 73 -14.14 -9.12 13.85
N PRO A 74 -13.58 -9.35 15.06
CA PRO A 74 -12.27 -8.81 15.39
C PRO A 74 -11.21 -9.30 14.39
N PRO A 75 -10.18 -8.48 14.08
CA PRO A 75 -9.16 -8.86 13.12
C PRO A 75 -8.42 -10.13 13.58
N SER A 76 -8.11 -11.01 12.64
CA SER A 76 -7.18 -12.11 12.88
C SER A 76 -5.74 -11.61 12.98
N SER A 77 -4.83 -12.49 13.40
CA SER A 77 -3.38 -12.24 13.48
C SER A 77 -2.79 -11.67 12.18
N ALA A 78 -3.16 -12.21 11.02
CA ALA A 78 -2.65 -11.77 9.72
C ALA A 78 -2.91 -10.28 9.41
N PRO A 79 -4.16 -9.77 9.46
CA PRO A 79 -4.42 -8.33 9.32
C PRO A 79 -3.68 -7.44 10.32
N LEU A 80 -3.57 -7.87 11.59
CA LEU A 80 -2.83 -7.12 12.60
C LEU A 80 -1.35 -7.00 12.23
N PHE A 81 -0.71 -8.11 11.88
CA PHE A 81 0.67 -8.14 11.42
C PHE A 81 0.91 -7.26 10.19
N MET A 82 0.01 -7.32 9.21
CA MET A 82 0.15 -6.54 7.97
C MET A 82 -0.06 -5.04 8.18
N LEU A 83 -0.89 -4.64 9.15
CA LEU A 83 -1.02 -3.24 9.58
C LEU A 83 0.25 -2.74 10.27
N ASP A 84 0.81 -3.54 11.17
CA ASP A 84 2.08 -3.21 11.85
C ASP A 84 3.22 -3.06 10.83
N LEU A 85 3.28 -3.96 9.83
CA LEU A 85 4.22 -3.89 8.72
C LEU A 85 4.04 -2.59 7.91
N TYR A 86 2.79 -2.23 7.58
CA TYR A 86 2.50 -0.99 6.86
C TYR A 86 2.97 0.25 7.62
N HIS A 87 2.70 0.32 8.94
CA HIS A 87 3.11 1.45 9.76
C HIS A 87 4.63 1.57 9.86
N ALA A 88 5.32 0.44 10.03
CA ALA A 88 6.78 0.42 10.06
C ALA A 88 7.40 0.90 8.73
N MET A 89 6.85 0.48 7.59
CA MET A 89 7.30 0.94 6.28
C MET A 89 7.00 2.42 5.98
N SER A 90 5.93 2.96 6.58
CA SER A 90 5.50 4.34 6.33
C SER A 90 6.32 5.34 7.14
N ALA A 91 6.82 4.95 8.32
CA ALA A 91 7.64 5.81 9.17
C ALA A 91 9.01 6.14 8.56
N ASP A 92 9.61 5.23 7.78
CA ASP A 92 10.92 5.43 7.14
C ASP A 92 10.89 6.40 5.94
N GLY A 93 9.71 6.84 5.49
CA GLY A 93 9.53 7.61 4.25
C GLY A 93 9.50 9.12 4.39
N GLU A 94 9.55 9.68 5.60
CA GLU A 94 9.28 11.11 5.85
C GLU A 94 10.54 12.00 5.96
N ASP A 95 11.76 11.44 5.92
CA ASP A 95 12.99 12.19 6.27
C ASP A 95 13.75 12.91 5.12
N GLU A 96 13.33 12.81 3.85
CA GLU A 96 14.08 13.43 2.72
C GLU A 96 13.66 14.87 2.36
N GLY A 97 13.16 15.69 3.30
CA GLY A 97 12.45 16.91 2.89
C GLY A 97 12.46 18.17 3.74
N ASN A 98 13.31 18.35 4.77
CA ASN A 98 13.45 19.67 5.40
C ASN A 98 14.90 20.03 5.79
N GLU A 99 15.31 21.21 5.36
CA GLU A 99 16.64 21.82 5.33
C GLU A 99 17.15 22.41 6.68
N ILE A 100 18.47 22.32 6.90
CA ILE A 100 19.44 23.42 7.21
C ILE A 100 19.35 24.22 8.55
N LEU A 101 20.54 24.24 9.22
CA LEU A 101 21.12 25.17 10.23
C LEU A 101 20.49 25.30 11.64
N MET A 102 21.18 24.79 12.66
CA MET A 102 22.00 25.59 13.61
C MET A 102 22.66 24.69 14.66
N GLY A 103 23.98 24.83 14.83
CA GLY A 103 24.76 24.20 15.89
C GLY A 103 24.77 25.01 17.19
N GLY A 104 24.83 24.32 18.34
CA GLY A 104 25.06 24.91 19.66
C GLY A 104 24.55 24.03 20.81
N PRO A 105 25.23 23.98 21.98
CA PRO A 105 25.43 22.74 22.72
C PRO A 105 24.39 22.43 23.80
N ALA A 106 24.38 21.15 24.17
CA ALA A 106 23.52 20.50 25.15
C ALA A 106 23.53 21.17 26.53
N VAL A 107 22.33 21.45 27.06
CA VAL A 107 22.04 21.55 28.48
C VAL A 107 20.76 20.78 28.75
N GLY A 108 20.86 19.77 29.61
CA GLY A 108 19.76 18.86 29.94
C GLY A 108 18.63 19.55 30.70
N THR A 109 17.40 19.19 30.37
CA THR A 109 16.26 19.35 31.28
C THR A 109 15.27 18.22 31.03
N LEU A 110 15.14 17.35 32.03
CA LEU A 110 14.14 16.30 32.13
C LEU A 110 12.73 16.92 32.15
N ARG A 111 11.89 16.59 31.17
CA ARG A 111 10.44 16.72 31.31
C ARG A 111 9.72 15.65 30.48
N GLY A 112 8.90 14.88 31.19
CA GLY A 112 8.20 13.71 30.67
C GLY A 112 7.23 14.04 29.54
N GLY A 113 7.34 13.25 28.48
CA GLY A 113 6.36 13.08 27.41
C GLY A 113 6.29 11.58 27.11
N ALA A 114 5.08 11.07 26.97
CA ALA A 114 4.79 9.66 26.77
C ALA A 114 5.65 9.05 25.65
N GLN A 115 6.38 7.98 25.97
CA GLN A 115 7.04 7.14 24.98
C GLN A 115 5.96 6.53 24.07
N VAL A 116 5.80 7.10 22.88
CA VAL A 116 5.22 6.40 21.75
C VAL A 116 6.19 5.26 21.46
N HIS A 117 5.84 4.04 21.90
CA HIS A 117 6.60 2.84 21.59
C HIS A 117 6.82 2.80 20.07
N HIS A 118 8.05 3.06 19.64
CA HIS A 118 8.47 2.75 18.28
C HIS A 118 8.26 1.26 18.10
N ALA A 119 7.36 0.90 17.19
CA ALA A 119 7.10 -0.49 16.86
C ALA A 119 8.40 -1.06 16.29
N ALA A 120 9.12 -1.85 17.11
CA ALA A 120 10.24 -2.62 16.62
C ALA A 120 9.72 -3.51 15.49
N LEU A 121 10.36 -3.44 14.32
CA LEU A 121 10.06 -4.31 13.20
C LEU A 121 10.08 -5.76 13.69
N PRO A 122 9.03 -6.57 13.44
CA PRO A 122 9.03 -7.96 13.82
C PRO A 122 10.19 -8.68 13.12
N THR A 123 11.03 -9.41 13.87
CA THR A 123 12.22 -10.08 13.30
C THR A 123 11.83 -11.23 12.37
N LEU A 124 12.58 -11.39 11.27
CA LEU A 124 12.59 -12.63 10.47
C LEU A 124 13.22 -13.79 11.27
N SER A 125 13.07 -15.02 10.77
CA SER A 125 13.82 -16.18 11.28
C SER A 125 15.32 -15.87 11.37
N THR A 126 16.04 -16.49 12.30
CA THR A 126 17.50 -16.30 12.51
C THR A 126 18.36 -16.61 11.27
N HIS A 127 17.77 -17.22 10.25
CA HIS A 127 18.42 -17.63 9.00
C HIS A 127 18.18 -16.71 7.81
N THR A 128 17.39 -15.65 7.96
CA THR A 128 17.05 -14.73 6.87
C THR A 128 17.56 -13.30 7.13
N PRO A 129 17.87 -12.52 6.08
CA PRO A 129 18.33 -11.13 6.24
C PRO A 129 17.30 -10.30 7.02
N PRO A 130 17.72 -9.23 7.72
CA PRO A 130 16.82 -8.44 8.56
C PRO A 130 15.63 -7.92 7.74
N LEU A 131 14.40 -8.07 8.28
CA LEU A 131 13.11 -7.78 7.62
C LEU A 131 13.11 -6.47 6.84
N GLY A 132 13.79 -5.43 7.31
CA GLY A 132 13.89 -4.13 6.64
C GLY A 132 14.39 -4.20 5.18
N THR A 133 15.38 -5.05 4.87
CA THR A 133 15.91 -5.15 3.49
C THR A 133 14.93 -5.87 2.58
N VAL A 134 14.40 -7.02 3.02
CA VAL A 134 13.43 -7.84 2.26
C VAL A 134 12.14 -7.06 1.97
N VAL A 135 11.65 -6.30 2.95
CA VAL A 135 10.45 -5.48 2.84
C VAL A 135 10.66 -4.30 1.88
N SER A 136 11.84 -3.68 1.89
CA SER A 136 12.13 -2.54 1.01
C SER A 136 12.18 -2.93 -0.49
N GLU A 137 12.57 -4.18 -0.76
CA GLU A 137 12.70 -4.74 -2.11
C GLU A 137 11.42 -5.39 -2.65
N ALA A 138 10.44 -5.68 -1.78
CA ALA A 138 9.18 -6.29 -2.17
C ALA A 138 8.24 -5.26 -2.83
N ASP A 139 7.63 -5.66 -3.95
CA ASP A 139 6.58 -4.88 -4.63
C ASP A 139 5.18 -5.27 -4.10
N THR A 140 4.99 -6.54 -3.72
CA THR A 140 3.74 -7.05 -3.14
C THR A 140 4.06 -7.93 -1.92
N VAL A 141 3.32 -7.78 -0.83
CA VAL A 141 3.36 -8.66 0.35
C VAL A 141 1.96 -9.19 0.59
N MET A 142 1.82 -10.50 0.74
CA MET A 142 0.51 -11.14 0.91
C MET A 142 0.51 -12.02 2.16
N SER A 143 -0.56 -11.94 2.93
CA SER A 143 -0.82 -12.83 4.07
C SER A 143 -1.82 -13.92 3.67
N PHE A 144 -1.52 -15.18 3.99
CA PHE A 144 -2.38 -16.32 3.73
C PHE A 144 -2.85 -16.93 5.05
N VAL A 145 -4.17 -17.10 5.16
CA VAL A 145 -4.79 -17.77 6.32
C VAL A 145 -4.69 -19.29 6.18
N ASN A 146 -4.49 -19.98 7.29
CA ASN A 146 -4.46 -21.44 7.29
C ASN A 146 -5.85 -22.04 6.97
N LEU A 147 -5.94 -22.86 5.93
CA LEU A 147 -7.17 -23.49 5.46
C LEU A 147 -7.44 -24.87 6.10
N VAL A 148 -6.40 -25.58 6.52
CA VAL A 148 -6.48 -26.96 7.00
C VAL A 148 -6.01 -27.02 8.45
N GLU A 149 -6.78 -27.69 9.31
CA GLU A 149 -6.28 -28.14 10.60
C GLU A 149 -6.50 -29.65 10.64
N HIS A 150 -5.59 -30.39 9.99
CA HIS A 150 -5.49 -31.83 10.17
C HIS A 150 -4.45 -32.05 11.27
N GLU A 151 -4.93 -32.44 12.44
CA GLU A 151 -4.10 -32.86 13.55
C GLU A 151 -4.29 -34.37 13.64
N ARG A 152 -3.21 -35.14 13.47
CA ARG A 152 -3.30 -36.59 13.66
C ARG A 152 -3.46 -36.83 15.16
N ASP A 153 -4.70 -37.05 15.56
CA ASP A 153 -5.14 -37.11 16.96
C ASP A 153 -4.45 -38.21 17.78
N LEU A 154 -4.41 -37.95 19.10
CA LEU A 154 -3.81 -38.68 20.22
C LEU A 154 -4.12 -40.19 20.33
N LEU A 155 -4.90 -40.74 19.39
CA LEU A 155 -5.39 -42.12 19.36
C LEU A 155 -4.53 -43.06 18.49
N GLN A 156 -3.62 -42.53 17.68
CA GLN A 156 -2.66 -43.31 16.90
C GLN A 156 -1.24 -43.22 17.49
N PRO A 157 -0.40 -44.26 17.33
CA PRO A 157 0.97 -44.24 17.84
C PRO A 157 1.78 -43.08 17.23
N ARG A 158 2.77 -42.62 17.99
CA ARG A 158 3.78 -41.63 17.59
C ARG A 158 4.32 -41.88 16.16
N PRO A 159 4.73 -40.83 15.43
CA PRO A 159 4.97 -39.45 15.88
C PRO A 159 3.76 -38.50 15.76
N TYR A 160 3.68 -37.51 16.66
CA TYR A 160 2.69 -36.43 16.61
C TYR A 160 3.12 -35.36 15.62
N TRP A 161 2.16 -34.87 14.82
CA TRP A 161 2.40 -33.80 13.87
C TRP A 161 1.16 -32.95 13.65
N LYS A 162 1.37 -31.73 13.15
CA LYS A 162 0.29 -30.81 12.77
C LYS A 162 0.49 -30.28 11.36
N GLU A 163 -0.56 -30.35 10.55
CA GLU A 163 -0.54 -29.87 9.16
C GLU A 163 -1.17 -28.49 9.00
N PHE A 164 -0.57 -27.70 8.11
CA PHE A 164 -1.06 -26.40 7.70
C PHE A 164 -1.08 -26.33 6.18
N ARG A 165 -2.12 -25.69 5.63
CA ARG A 165 -2.27 -25.53 4.19
C ARG A 165 -2.68 -24.11 3.85
N PHE A 166 -1.99 -23.53 2.88
CA PHE A 166 -2.19 -22.16 2.44
C PHE A 166 -2.54 -22.15 0.95
N ASP A 167 -3.50 -21.32 0.56
CA ASP A 167 -3.89 -21.18 -0.85
C ASP A 167 -3.20 -19.97 -1.47
N LEU A 168 -2.17 -20.26 -2.28
CA LEU A 168 -1.38 -19.31 -3.04
C LEU A 168 -1.96 -19.07 -4.45
N THR A 169 -3.17 -19.52 -4.76
CA THR A 169 -3.80 -19.25 -6.06
C THR A 169 -4.08 -17.78 -6.40
N PRO A 170 -4.26 -16.83 -5.44
CA PRO A 170 -4.49 -15.42 -5.78
C PRO A 170 -3.26 -14.70 -6.36
N LEU A 171 -2.18 -15.40 -6.69
CA LEU A 171 -0.91 -14.77 -7.00
C LEU A 171 -0.85 -14.09 -8.38
N PRO A 172 -0.29 -12.87 -8.44
CA PRO A 172 -0.14 -12.13 -9.69
C PRO A 172 0.83 -12.84 -10.64
N LYS A 173 0.39 -13.04 -11.89
CA LYS A 173 1.18 -13.69 -12.95
C LYS A 173 2.40 -12.82 -13.27
N GLY A 174 3.60 -13.36 -13.13
CA GLY A 174 4.85 -12.68 -13.47
C GLY A 174 5.61 -12.07 -12.28
N GLU A 175 5.15 -12.31 -11.04
CA GLU A 175 5.91 -11.98 -9.84
C GLU A 175 6.67 -13.23 -9.32
N THR A 176 7.83 -13.03 -8.72
CA THR A 176 8.65 -14.10 -8.11
C THR A 176 8.67 -13.94 -6.60
N VAL A 177 8.65 -15.05 -5.86
CA VAL A 177 8.77 -15.04 -4.39
C VAL A 177 10.20 -14.69 -4.00
N THR A 178 10.38 -13.60 -3.25
CA THR A 178 11.67 -13.22 -2.67
C THR A 178 11.90 -13.86 -1.32
N ALA A 179 10.86 -13.93 -0.49
CA ALA A 179 10.89 -14.55 0.82
C ALA A 179 9.49 -15.02 1.23
N ALA A 180 9.40 -16.05 2.07
CA ALA A 180 8.16 -16.46 2.68
C ALA A 180 8.39 -16.99 4.11
N GLU A 181 7.47 -16.65 5.01
CA GLU A 181 7.52 -17.06 6.40
C GLU A 181 6.21 -17.66 6.85
N PHE A 182 6.31 -18.78 7.57
CA PHE A 182 5.22 -19.35 8.33
C PHE A 182 5.32 -18.89 9.79
N ARG A 183 4.27 -18.24 10.31
CA ARG A 183 4.24 -17.73 11.68
C ARG A 183 3.21 -18.47 12.52
N ILE A 184 3.65 -18.94 13.69
CA ILE A 184 2.82 -19.63 14.67
C ILE A 184 3.08 -19.06 16.07
N TYR A 185 2.01 -18.85 16.83
CA TYR A 185 2.14 -18.33 18.19
C TYR A 185 2.34 -19.46 19.19
N LYS A 186 3.33 -19.31 20.07
CA LYS A 186 3.56 -20.19 21.21
C LYS A 186 3.11 -19.48 22.49
N THR A 187 2.17 -20.10 23.21
CA THR A 187 1.73 -19.66 24.53
C THR A 187 2.69 -20.11 25.62
N LEU A 188 2.63 -19.43 26.77
CA LEU A 188 3.43 -19.75 27.94
C LEU A 188 3.06 -21.14 28.49
N THR A 189 4.05 -22.03 28.60
CA THR A 189 3.87 -23.35 29.21
C THR A 189 4.29 -23.27 30.67
N VAL A 190 3.33 -23.37 31.59
CA VAL A 190 3.56 -23.26 33.05
C VAL A 190 3.84 -24.64 33.66
N GLY A 191 4.81 -24.72 34.59
CA GLY A 191 5.11 -25.90 35.42
C GLY A 191 6.49 -26.52 35.18
N GLN A 192 6.69 -27.76 35.65
CA GLN A 192 7.94 -28.55 35.59
C GLN A 192 8.53 -28.75 34.18
N ARG A 193 7.82 -28.31 33.14
CA ARG A 193 8.20 -28.46 31.72
C ARG A 193 8.78 -27.18 31.11
N ALA A 194 8.76 -26.05 31.83
CA ALA A 194 9.22 -24.76 31.32
C ALA A 194 10.73 -24.73 30.99
N ASN A 195 11.53 -25.56 31.67
CA ASN A 195 12.99 -25.60 31.53
C ASN A 195 13.48 -26.53 30.40
N ARG A 196 12.59 -27.14 29.63
CA ARG A 196 12.97 -28.02 28.52
C ARG A 196 13.20 -27.23 27.25
N THR A 197 14.18 -27.63 26.45
CA THR A 197 14.31 -27.13 25.07
C THR A 197 13.44 -27.95 24.14
N LEU A 198 12.75 -27.27 23.23
CA LEU A 198 11.90 -27.86 22.20
C LEU A 198 12.54 -27.60 20.85
N HIS A 199 12.74 -28.66 20.07
CA HIS A 199 13.11 -28.60 18.67
C HIS A 199 11.83 -28.64 17.84
N ILE A 200 11.56 -27.57 17.11
CA ILE A 200 10.38 -27.45 16.25
C ILE A 200 10.87 -27.44 14.81
N SER A 201 10.47 -28.46 14.06
CA SER A 201 10.87 -28.66 12.66
C SER A 201 9.66 -28.57 11.74
N VAL A 202 9.84 -27.86 10.62
CA VAL A 202 8.80 -27.63 9.61
C VAL A 202 9.24 -28.27 8.30
N TYR A 203 8.36 -29.09 7.72
CA TYR A 203 8.61 -29.83 6.49
C TYR A 203 7.57 -29.49 5.43
N GLU A 204 7.98 -29.46 4.16
CA GLU A 204 7.09 -29.49 3.01
C GLU A 204 6.63 -30.92 2.73
N ILE A 205 5.35 -31.11 2.43
CA ILE A 205 4.82 -32.39 1.93
C ILE A 205 4.90 -32.37 0.39
N GLN A 206 5.83 -33.13 -0.20
CA GLN A 206 6.01 -33.13 -1.66
C GLN A 206 5.09 -34.13 -2.36
N ARG A 207 4.92 -35.32 -1.77
CA ARG A 207 4.11 -36.39 -2.35
C ARG A 207 3.39 -37.17 -1.27
N GLU A 208 2.08 -37.28 -1.42
CA GLU A 208 1.25 -38.12 -0.57
C GLU A 208 0.98 -39.45 -1.28
N SER A 209 1.22 -40.56 -0.57
CA SER A 209 0.95 -41.92 -1.05
C SER A 209 -0.08 -42.59 -0.15
N ARG A 210 -1.06 -43.29 -0.73
CA ARG A 210 -2.11 -43.98 0.05
C ARG A 210 -1.59 -45.13 0.92
N HIS A 211 -0.38 -45.62 0.64
CA HIS A 211 0.19 -46.81 1.27
C HIS A 211 1.63 -46.62 1.76
N ARG A 212 2.18 -45.40 1.71
CA ARG A 212 3.53 -45.09 2.19
C ARG A 212 3.51 -43.78 2.98
N GLU A 213 4.48 -43.62 3.87
CA GLU A 213 4.71 -42.33 4.52
C GLU A 213 4.96 -41.24 3.46
N PRO A 214 4.44 -40.02 3.69
CA PRO A 214 4.62 -38.93 2.76
C PRO A 214 6.09 -38.58 2.62
N GLU A 215 6.50 -38.15 1.43
CA GLU A 215 7.84 -37.63 1.19
C GLU A 215 7.92 -36.20 1.75
N LEU A 216 8.76 -36.02 2.77
CA LEU A 216 8.92 -34.79 3.51
C LEU A 216 10.28 -34.14 3.21
N VAL A 217 10.29 -32.83 3.00
CA VAL A 217 11.52 -32.04 2.84
C VAL A 217 11.60 -31.01 3.95
N LEU A 218 12.69 -31.00 4.72
CA LEU A 218 12.91 -30.04 5.80
C LEU A 218 13.03 -28.63 5.23
N LEU A 219 12.23 -27.69 5.76
CA LEU A 219 12.26 -26.29 5.38
C LEU A 219 13.07 -25.48 6.39
N ASP A 220 12.71 -25.56 7.67
CA ASP A 220 13.36 -24.82 8.75
C ASP A 220 13.22 -25.57 10.08
N MET A 221 14.12 -25.30 11.01
CA MET A 221 14.14 -25.88 12.36
C MET A 221 14.58 -24.83 13.38
N GLN A 222 13.84 -24.69 14.47
CA GLN A 222 14.17 -23.78 15.57
C GLN A 222 14.15 -24.49 16.91
N SER A 223 15.12 -24.13 17.75
CA SER A 223 15.23 -24.64 19.12
C SER A 223 14.83 -23.53 20.09
N VAL A 224 13.76 -23.74 20.84
CA VAL A 224 13.20 -22.73 21.74
C VAL A 224 12.96 -23.29 23.14
N PRO A 225 13.21 -22.51 24.21
CA PRO A 225 12.78 -22.89 25.55
C PRO A 225 11.27 -23.10 25.62
N ALA A 226 10.83 -24.17 26.28
CA ALA A 226 9.41 -24.45 26.50
C ALA A 226 8.72 -23.35 27.32
N GLY A 227 9.46 -22.60 28.14
CA GLY A 227 8.95 -21.44 28.87
C GLY A 227 8.85 -20.15 28.04
N GLN A 228 9.33 -20.12 26.80
CA GLN A 228 9.24 -18.92 25.95
C GLN A 228 7.79 -18.72 25.45
N GLU A 229 7.26 -17.51 25.56
CA GLU A 229 6.02 -17.09 24.88
C GLU A 229 6.37 -16.14 23.73
N GLY A 230 5.65 -16.25 22.61
CA GLY A 230 5.81 -15.33 21.50
C GLY A 230 5.54 -15.95 20.13
N TRP A 231 5.77 -15.14 19.10
CA TRP A 231 5.69 -15.58 17.71
C TRP A 231 6.97 -16.33 17.32
N LEU A 232 6.79 -17.51 16.74
CA LEU A 232 7.82 -18.26 16.04
C LEU A 232 7.61 -18.05 14.54
N ALA A 233 8.69 -17.81 13.79
CA ALA A 233 8.64 -17.53 12.36
C ALA A 233 9.62 -18.46 11.63
N PHE A 234 9.11 -19.32 10.77
CA PHE A 234 9.88 -20.33 10.04
C PHE A 234 10.01 -19.95 8.57
N ASP A 235 11.21 -20.13 8.00
CA ASP A 235 11.43 -19.91 6.57
C ASP A 235 10.74 -21.01 5.74
N VAL A 236 9.85 -20.60 4.84
CA VAL A 236 9.12 -21.48 3.91
C VAL A 236 9.25 -20.97 2.45
N THR A 237 10.31 -20.22 2.17
CA THR A 237 10.56 -19.58 0.86
C THR A 237 10.70 -20.61 -0.27
N SER A 238 11.41 -21.71 -0.03
CA SER A 238 11.61 -22.79 -1.01
C SER A 238 10.29 -23.47 -1.39
N ALA A 239 9.47 -23.83 -0.38
CA ALA A 239 8.15 -24.41 -0.58
C ALA A 239 7.21 -23.44 -1.32
N SER A 240 7.22 -22.16 -0.95
CA SER A 240 6.39 -21.13 -1.59
C SER A 240 6.74 -20.95 -3.08
N ASN A 241 8.03 -20.96 -3.43
CA ASN A 241 8.49 -20.94 -4.82
C ASN A 241 8.03 -22.19 -5.59
N HIS A 242 8.10 -23.37 -4.97
CA HIS A 242 7.65 -24.62 -5.58
C HIS A 242 6.14 -24.60 -5.86
N TRP A 243 5.31 -24.19 -4.88
CA TRP A 243 3.86 -24.12 -5.03
C TRP A 243 3.41 -23.06 -6.05
N LEU A 244 4.17 -21.97 -6.21
CA LEU A 244 3.93 -20.98 -7.26
C LEU A 244 4.08 -21.60 -8.66
N LEU A 245 5.15 -22.37 -8.88
CA LEU A 245 5.41 -23.04 -10.16
C LEU A 245 4.44 -24.19 -10.42
N HIS A 246 4.02 -24.89 -9.37
CA HIS A 246 3.16 -26.07 -9.45
C HIS A 246 2.00 -25.99 -8.44
N PRO A 247 0.94 -25.19 -8.69
CA PRO A 247 -0.16 -25.02 -7.71
C PRO A 247 -0.88 -26.32 -7.33
N ARG A 248 -0.87 -27.32 -8.22
CA ARG A 248 -1.50 -28.63 -8.00
C ARG A 248 -0.71 -29.54 -7.05
N SER A 249 0.58 -29.29 -6.81
CA SER A 249 1.39 -30.06 -5.86
C SER A 249 1.41 -29.45 -4.46
N ASN A 250 0.65 -28.38 -4.21
CA ASN A 250 0.54 -27.79 -2.87
C ASN A 250 -0.30 -28.67 -1.93
N LEU A 251 0.42 -29.51 -1.18
CA LEU A 251 -0.10 -30.38 -0.12
C LEU A 251 0.04 -29.74 1.29
N GLY A 252 0.74 -28.61 1.39
CA GLY A 252 0.96 -27.87 2.64
C GLY A 252 2.26 -28.24 3.35
N ILE A 253 2.34 -27.82 4.61
CA ILE A 253 3.49 -28.06 5.49
C ILE A 253 3.07 -28.87 6.71
N ARG A 254 4.03 -29.61 7.25
CA ARG A 254 3.87 -30.41 8.46
C ARG A 254 4.88 -29.97 9.51
N LEU A 255 4.41 -29.78 10.74
CA LEU A 255 5.21 -29.38 11.88
C LEU A 255 5.35 -30.54 12.86
N TYR A 256 6.59 -30.78 13.29
CA TYR A 256 6.96 -31.72 14.33
C TYR A 256 7.56 -30.97 15.53
N VAL A 257 7.37 -31.55 16.71
CA VAL A 257 7.93 -31.05 17.96
C VAL A 257 8.62 -32.19 18.66
N GLU A 258 9.90 -32.00 18.95
CA GLU A 258 10.76 -32.96 19.62
C GLU A 258 11.43 -32.29 20.82
N THR A 259 11.73 -33.08 21.86
CA THR A 259 12.55 -32.62 22.99
C THR A 259 14.02 -32.95 22.75
N GLU A 260 14.91 -32.47 23.60
CA GLU A 260 16.34 -32.89 23.61
C GLU A 260 16.54 -34.42 23.73
N GLU A 261 15.56 -35.15 24.28
CA GLU A 261 15.54 -36.62 24.36
C GLU A 261 14.87 -37.30 23.14
N ASP A 262 14.70 -36.60 22.00
CA ASP A 262 14.04 -37.07 20.78
C ASP A 262 12.60 -37.61 20.98
N ARG A 263 11.93 -37.16 22.04
CA ARG A 263 10.53 -37.51 22.29
C ARG A 263 9.61 -36.57 21.51
N SER A 264 8.86 -37.15 20.57
CA SER A 264 7.79 -36.44 19.87
C SER A 264 6.70 -35.95 20.84
N MET A 265 6.36 -34.66 20.75
CA MET A 265 5.34 -33.98 21.55
C MET A 265 4.21 -33.44 20.67
N SER A 266 2.99 -33.37 21.22
CA SER A 266 1.87 -32.70 20.55
C SER A 266 2.05 -31.17 20.57
N ALA A 267 1.77 -30.53 19.44
CA ALA A 267 1.80 -29.07 19.30
C ALA A 267 0.86 -28.37 20.29
N GLY A 268 -0.34 -28.91 20.54
CA GLY A 268 -1.28 -28.34 21.51
C GLY A 268 -0.76 -28.38 22.95
N TRP A 269 0.00 -29.43 23.31
CA TRP A 269 0.53 -29.62 24.67
C TRP A 269 1.68 -28.65 25.01
N ILE A 270 2.45 -28.25 24.00
CA ILE A 270 3.53 -27.26 24.17
C ILE A 270 3.04 -25.82 24.00
N GLY A 271 1.74 -25.62 23.83
CA GLY A 271 1.12 -24.30 23.73
C GLY A 271 1.17 -23.67 22.33
N LEU A 272 1.43 -24.44 21.26
CA LEU A 272 1.33 -23.90 19.90
C LEU A 272 -0.13 -23.70 19.52
N VAL A 273 -0.45 -22.47 19.13
CA VAL A 273 -1.81 -22.06 18.81
C VAL A 273 -2.19 -22.55 17.41
N GLY A 274 -3.24 -23.36 17.35
CA GLY A 274 -3.86 -23.82 16.11
C GLY A 274 -4.96 -22.89 15.60
N ARG A 275 -5.77 -23.36 14.64
CA ARG A 275 -6.87 -22.58 14.05
C ARG A 275 -8.01 -22.36 15.05
N LYS A 276 -8.25 -23.30 15.97
CA LYS A 276 -9.26 -23.16 17.03
C LYS A 276 -8.88 -22.19 18.16
N GLY A 277 -7.64 -21.69 18.17
CA GLY A 277 -7.18 -20.74 19.18
C GLY A 277 -7.70 -19.31 18.98
N PRO A 278 -7.30 -18.37 19.84
CA PRO A 278 -7.66 -16.96 19.74
C PRO A 278 -7.30 -16.38 18.36
N ARG A 279 -8.23 -15.64 17.73
CA ARG A 279 -8.04 -15.14 16.36
C ARG A 279 -6.81 -14.26 16.18
N SER A 280 -6.43 -13.49 17.20
CA SER A 280 -5.23 -12.65 17.21
C SER A 280 -3.91 -13.45 17.30
N LYS A 281 -3.97 -14.75 17.61
CA LYS A 281 -2.82 -15.65 17.76
C LYS A 281 -2.84 -16.82 16.77
N GLN A 282 -3.77 -16.83 15.81
CA GLN A 282 -3.89 -17.88 14.81
C GLN A 282 -2.65 -17.91 13.89
N PRO A 283 -2.23 -19.10 13.42
CA PRO A 283 -1.11 -19.22 12.51
C PRO A 283 -1.46 -18.71 11.12
N PHE A 284 -0.48 -18.10 10.46
CA PHE A 284 -0.60 -17.56 9.11
C PHE A 284 0.73 -17.64 8.39
N MET A 285 0.69 -17.52 7.07
CA MET A 285 1.88 -17.40 6.24
C MET A 285 1.94 -16.00 5.65
N VAL A 286 3.14 -15.42 5.54
CA VAL A 286 3.37 -14.19 4.79
C VAL A 286 4.36 -14.48 3.67
N THR A 287 4.11 -13.90 2.50
CA THR A 287 5.01 -14.05 1.35
C THR A 287 5.29 -12.69 0.73
N PHE A 288 6.55 -12.47 0.41
CA PHE A 288 7.09 -11.29 -0.22
C PHE A 288 7.34 -11.60 -1.70
N PHE A 289 6.85 -10.72 -2.56
CA PHE A 289 6.93 -10.84 -4.00
C PHE A 289 7.63 -9.63 -4.60
N ARG A 290 8.33 -9.89 -5.70
CA ARG A 290 8.94 -8.87 -6.54
C ARG A 290 8.46 -9.02 -7.96
N GLU A 291 8.14 -7.90 -8.59
CA GLU A 291 7.74 -7.90 -9.99
C GLU A 291 8.93 -8.30 -10.85
N SER A 292 8.78 -9.37 -11.64
CA SER A 292 9.80 -9.73 -12.63
C SER A 292 9.82 -8.63 -13.67
N GLN A 293 10.87 -7.80 -13.66
CA GLN A 293 11.08 -6.77 -14.66
C GLN A 293 11.42 -7.42 -15.99
N VAL A 294 10.43 -8.02 -16.67
CA VAL A 294 10.53 -8.25 -18.09
C VAL A 294 10.44 -6.86 -18.73
N PRO A 295 11.51 -6.34 -19.32
CA PRO A 295 11.45 -5.01 -19.93
C PRO A 295 10.39 -5.09 -21.02
N CYS A 296 9.32 -4.29 -20.90
CA CYS A 296 8.44 -4.01 -22.01
C CYS A 296 9.30 -3.33 -23.07
N ARG A 297 9.86 -4.13 -24.00
CA ARG A 297 10.47 -3.58 -25.20
C ARG A 297 9.33 -2.90 -25.96
N PRO A 298 9.40 -1.59 -26.22
CA PRO A 298 8.44 -0.99 -27.13
C PRO A 298 8.51 -1.80 -28.43
N PRO A 299 7.38 -2.19 -29.03
CA PRO A 299 7.40 -2.79 -30.35
C PRO A 299 8.20 -1.85 -31.26
N ARG A 300 9.23 -2.37 -31.93
CA ARG A 300 10.03 -1.58 -32.89
C ARG A 300 9.04 -0.87 -33.81
N ALA A 301 9.14 0.45 -33.90
CA ALA A 301 8.32 1.25 -34.80
C ALA A 301 8.39 0.64 -36.20
N VAL A 302 7.28 0.02 -36.64
CA VAL A 302 7.15 -0.43 -38.03
C VAL A 302 7.18 0.83 -38.86
N LYS A 303 8.18 0.95 -39.74
CA LYS A 303 8.32 2.08 -40.66
C LYS A 303 6.98 2.28 -41.39
N PRO A 304 6.37 3.48 -41.35
CA PRO A 304 5.16 3.71 -42.12
C PRO A 304 5.47 3.58 -43.61
N PRO A 305 4.59 2.97 -44.42
CA PRO A 305 4.78 2.88 -45.86
C PRO A 305 4.75 4.28 -46.49
N PRO A 306 5.46 4.48 -47.62
CA PRO A 306 5.56 5.79 -48.26
C PRO A 306 4.19 6.23 -48.78
N ARG A 307 3.64 7.31 -48.20
CA ARG A 307 2.40 7.95 -48.69
C ARG A 307 2.67 8.65 -50.02
N LYS A 308 1.95 8.22 -51.06
CA LYS A 308 1.86 8.86 -52.38
C LYS A 308 1.14 10.21 -52.28
N LYS A 309 1.59 11.19 -53.07
CA LYS A 309 1.10 12.58 -53.10
C LYS A 309 -0.25 12.76 -53.82
N LYS A 310 -0.92 13.86 -53.42
CA LYS A 310 -2.00 14.66 -54.07
C LYS A 310 -3.44 14.16 -53.77
N LEU A 311 -4.44 15.04 -53.55
CA LEU A 311 -4.90 16.14 -54.41
C LEU A 311 -5.44 17.37 -53.63
N LYS A 312 -5.31 18.57 -54.22
CA LYS A 312 -5.91 19.85 -53.81
C LYS A 312 -7.41 19.87 -54.10
N TYR A 313 -8.19 20.45 -53.19
CA TYR A 313 -9.45 21.12 -53.50
C TYR A 313 -9.46 22.48 -52.78
N ASP A 314 -9.52 23.54 -53.58
CA ASP A 314 -9.74 24.90 -53.15
C ASP A 314 -11.24 25.14 -52.98
N LEU A 315 -11.67 25.72 -51.85
CA LEU A 315 -12.88 26.53 -51.72
C LEU A 315 -12.74 27.47 -50.49
N PRO A 316 -13.19 28.74 -50.56
CA PRO A 316 -12.76 29.78 -49.63
C PRO A 316 -13.80 30.16 -48.55
N LEU A 317 -13.34 30.96 -47.57
CA LEU A 317 -14.04 31.88 -46.64
C LEU A 317 -14.07 31.46 -45.15
N PRO A 318 -14.17 32.39 -44.18
CA PRO A 318 -13.69 33.78 -44.13
C PRO A 318 -12.78 34.06 -42.91
N ALA A 319 -11.98 35.13 -43.00
CA ALA A 319 -11.22 35.68 -41.89
C ALA A 319 -12.16 36.19 -40.79
N ILE A 320 -12.10 35.59 -39.59
CA ILE A 320 -12.72 36.15 -38.39
C ILE A 320 -11.68 36.19 -37.27
N HIS A 321 -11.21 37.42 -37.07
CA HIS A 321 -10.67 38.04 -35.86
C HIS A 321 -9.94 37.16 -34.85
N ASN A 322 -8.62 37.35 -34.83
CA ASN A 322 -7.81 37.26 -33.61
C ASN A 322 -8.46 38.10 -32.49
N LYS A 323 -9.28 37.46 -31.67
CA LYS A 323 -9.41 37.88 -30.27
C LYS A 323 -8.15 37.41 -29.58
N ILE A 324 -7.12 38.25 -29.62
CA ILE A 324 -6.11 38.26 -28.56
C ILE A 324 -6.91 38.48 -27.28
N SER A 325 -7.17 37.40 -26.53
CA SER A 325 -7.67 37.51 -25.16
C SER A 325 -6.52 38.07 -24.33
N VAL A 326 -6.40 39.39 -24.34
CA VAL A 326 -5.65 40.11 -23.31
C VAL A 326 -6.32 39.75 -21.97
N ASN A 327 -5.51 39.19 -21.06
CA ASN A 327 -5.80 38.91 -19.65
C ASN A 327 -6.46 37.56 -19.26
N LYS A 328 -5.82 36.45 -19.65
CA LYS A 328 -5.43 35.42 -18.66
C LYS A 328 -3.96 35.08 -18.92
N VAL A 329 -3.03 35.65 -18.16
CA VAL A 329 -1.65 35.13 -18.15
C VAL A 329 -1.78 33.70 -17.64
N GLY A 330 -1.69 32.72 -18.56
CA GLY A 330 -1.71 31.31 -18.21
C GLY A 330 -0.64 31.08 -17.15
N GLN A 331 -0.99 30.39 -16.06
CA GLN A 331 -0.01 30.13 -15.01
C GLN A 331 1.11 29.26 -15.60
N PRO A 332 2.39 29.54 -15.29
CA PRO A 332 3.49 28.70 -15.76
C PRO A 332 3.35 27.27 -15.22
N CYS A 333 3.89 26.30 -15.95
CA CYS A 333 3.86 24.88 -15.55
C CYS A 333 4.35 24.70 -14.11
N ARG A 334 3.44 24.24 -13.23
CA ARG A 334 3.73 23.99 -11.82
C ARG A 334 2.99 22.78 -11.28
N LYS A 335 3.44 22.31 -10.12
CA LYS A 335 2.75 21.29 -9.32
C LYS A 335 1.59 21.95 -8.56
N HIS A 336 0.43 21.31 -8.59
CA HIS A 336 -0.76 21.72 -7.87
C HIS A 336 -1.18 20.63 -6.89
N GLU A 337 -1.84 21.05 -5.82
CA GLU A 337 -2.32 20.16 -4.76
C GLU A 337 -3.54 19.38 -5.23
N LEU A 338 -3.53 18.07 -4.96
CA LEU A 338 -4.65 17.18 -5.18
C LEU A 338 -4.57 16.08 -4.12
N TYR A 339 -5.62 15.98 -3.31
CA TYR A 339 -5.78 14.91 -2.35
C TYR A 339 -6.80 13.90 -2.88
N VAL A 340 -6.44 12.62 -2.88
CA VAL A 340 -7.30 11.52 -3.30
C VAL A 340 -7.73 10.77 -2.04
N SER A 341 -9.00 10.91 -1.68
CA SER A 341 -9.65 10.17 -0.59
C SER A 341 -10.18 8.84 -1.13
N PHE A 342 -9.78 7.73 -0.51
CA PHE A 342 -10.34 6.42 -0.86
C PHE A 342 -11.80 6.27 -0.42
N SER A 343 -12.25 7.09 0.52
CA SER A 343 -13.67 7.13 0.92
C SER A 343 -14.54 7.68 -0.22
N ASP A 344 -14.05 8.70 -0.93
CA ASP A 344 -14.79 9.38 -2.01
C ASP A 344 -14.88 8.49 -3.26
N LEU A 345 -13.89 7.61 -3.44
CA LEU A 345 -13.90 6.54 -4.45
C LEU A 345 -14.78 5.35 -4.04
N GLY A 346 -15.31 5.34 -2.82
CA GLY A 346 -16.13 4.26 -2.27
C GLY A 346 -15.31 3.00 -1.97
N TRP A 347 -14.04 3.13 -1.61
CA TRP A 347 -13.10 2.02 -1.42
C TRP A 347 -12.78 1.70 0.05
N LYS A 348 -13.33 2.51 0.97
CA LYS A 348 -13.19 2.32 2.42
C LYS A 348 -13.59 0.92 2.92
N ASP A 349 -14.45 0.22 2.18
CA ASP A 349 -14.95 -1.11 2.59
C ASP A 349 -13.92 -2.24 2.43
N TRP A 350 -12.83 -2.01 1.70
CA TRP A 350 -11.84 -3.05 1.37
C TRP A 350 -10.39 -2.56 1.44
N VAL A 351 -10.14 -1.25 1.33
CA VAL A 351 -8.83 -0.64 1.62
C VAL A 351 -8.70 -0.39 3.12
N LEU A 352 -7.66 -0.94 3.73
CA LEU A 352 -7.32 -0.78 5.14
C LEU A 352 -6.49 0.48 5.40
N ALA A 353 -5.49 0.75 4.54
CA ALA A 353 -4.62 1.92 4.66
C ALA A 353 -3.93 2.27 3.32
N PRO A 354 -3.56 3.54 3.07
CA PRO A 354 -3.95 4.73 3.83
C PRO A 354 -5.44 5.06 3.61
N THR A 355 -5.98 6.07 4.31
CA THR A 355 -7.35 6.58 4.07
C THR A 355 -7.45 7.47 2.82
N GLY A 356 -6.32 8.01 2.40
CA GLY A 356 -6.14 8.81 1.19
C GLY A 356 -4.69 9.27 1.09
N TYR A 357 -4.34 9.89 -0.03
CA TYR A 357 -2.97 10.34 -0.27
C TYR A 357 -2.94 11.62 -1.12
N SER A 358 -1.87 12.41 -0.96
CA SER A 358 -1.65 13.61 -1.76
C SER A 358 -1.01 13.23 -3.08
N ALA A 359 -1.83 13.02 -4.11
CA ALA A 359 -1.38 12.67 -5.46
C ALA A 359 -0.63 13.81 -6.14
N TYR A 360 -1.10 15.05 -5.95
CA TYR A 360 -0.71 16.23 -6.73
C TYR A 360 -0.95 16.06 -8.24
N TYR A 361 -0.89 17.14 -9.00
CA TYR A 361 -0.95 17.08 -10.46
C TYR A 361 -0.19 18.24 -11.11
N CYS A 362 0.17 18.08 -12.38
CA CYS A 362 0.86 19.12 -13.14
C CYS A 362 -0.14 19.89 -14.01
N GLN A 363 -0.11 21.22 -13.91
CA GLN A 363 -0.93 22.09 -14.75
C GLN A 363 -0.23 23.42 -14.96
N GLY A 364 -0.41 23.97 -16.16
CA GLY A 364 0.12 25.26 -16.56
C GLY A 364 0.63 25.22 -17.99
N GLU A 365 1.03 26.38 -18.47
CA GLU A 365 1.53 26.55 -19.83
C GLU A 365 3.06 26.61 -19.85
N CYS A 366 3.65 26.03 -20.89
CA CYS A 366 5.08 26.00 -21.14
C CYS A 366 5.47 27.14 -22.07
N PHE A 367 5.70 28.34 -21.55
CA PHE A 367 6.01 29.52 -22.38
C PHE A 367 7.48 29.54 -22.81
N TYR A 368 7.76 30.05 -24.02
CA TYR A 368 9.12 30.37 -24.44
C TYR A 368 9.51 31.78 -23.98
N PRO A 369 10.76 32.01 -23.51
CA PRO A 369 11.81 31.02 -23.27
C PRO A 369 11.46 30.14 -22.06
N LEU A 370 11.70 28.83 -22.17
CA LEU A 370 11.49 27.91 -21.05
C LEU A 370 12.49 28.27 -19.95
N GLY A 371 12.03 29.03 -18.97
CA GLY A 371 12.86 29.44 -17.84
C GLY A 371 13.41 28.24 -17.07
N SER A 372 14.55 28.42 -16.40
CA SER A 372 15.18 27.38 -15.57
C SER A 372 14.21 26.78 -14.53
N CYS A 373 13.21 27.55 -14.08
CA CYS A 373 12.16 27.12 -13.17
C CYS A 373 11.19 26.06 -13.71
N MET A 374 11.08 25.85 -15.03
CA MET A 374 10.12 24.90 -15.64
C MET A 374 10.72 23.50 -15.88
N ASN A 375 11.94 23.23 -15.40
CA ASN A 375 12.61 21.91 -15.48
C ASN A 375 12.56 21.24 -16.86
N ALA A 376 12.58 22.05 -17.92
CA ALA A 376 12.37 21.61 -19.30
C ALA A 376 13.50 20.72 -19.82
N THR A 377 13.18 19.78 -20.71
CA THR A 377 14.19 19.02 -21.44
C THR A 377 14.70 19.84 -22.64
N ASN A 378 15.91 19.52 -23.13
CA ASN A 378 16.41 20.13 -24.38
C ASN A 378 15.47 19.86 -25.56
N HIS A 379 14.83 18.68 -25.59
CA HIS A 379 13.81 18.36 -26.59
C HIS A 379 12.61 19.31 -26.51
N ALA A 380 12.07 19.55 -25.31
CA ALA A 380 10.97 20.49 -25.10
C ALA A 380 11.33 21.92 -25.49
N LEU A 381 12.57 22.34 -25.23
CA LEU A 381 13.07 23.66 -25.65
C LEU A 381 13.11 23.77 -27.18
N ILE A 382 13.71 22.81 -27.87
CA ILE A 382 13.75 22.78 -29.34
C ILE A 382 12.33 22.71 -29.90
N GLN A 383 11.46 21.86 -29.35
CA GLN A 383 10.07 21.74 -29.77
C GLN A 383 9.33 23.07 -29.64
N GLN A 384 9.54 23.83 -28.55
CA GLN A 384 8.95 25.16 -28.41
C GLN A 384 9.51 26.17 -29.41
N VAL A 385 10.82 26.15 -29.67
CA VAL A 385 11.41 27.00 -30.72
C VAL A 385 10.81 26.67 -32.08
N VAL A 386 10.69 25.38 -32.45
CA VAL A 386 10.12 24.97 -33.73
C VAL A 386 8.63 25.28 -33.79
N HIS A 387 7.89 25.12 -32.70
CA HIS A 387 6.48 25.52 -32.61
C HIS A 387 6.28 27.02 -32.86
N LEU A 388 7.19 27.88 -32.38
CA LEU A 388 7.14 29.32 -32.67
C LEU A 388 7.34 29.63 -34.16
N ILE A 389 8.12 28.81 -34.88
CA ILE A 389 8.36 28.97 -36.32
C ILE A 389 7.21 28.36 -37.13
N LYS A 390 6.68 27.22 -36.68
CA LYS A 390 5.68 26.40 -37.39
C LYS A 390 4.62 25.82 -36.44
N PRO A 391 3.64 26.64 -36.02
CA PRO A 391 2.64 26.23 -35.04
C PRO A 391 1.68 25.14 -35.54
N ASP A 392 1.45 25.07 -36.86
CA ASP A 392 0.53 24.11 -37.47
C ASP A 392 1.15 22.72 -37.68
N GLU A 393 2.49 22.62 -37.72
CA GLU A 393 3.21 21.35 -37.93
C GLU A 393 3.67 20.70 -36.62
N VAL A 394 3.97 21.51 -35.59
CA VAL A 394 4.55 21.04 -34.32
C VAL A 394 3.68 21.52 -33.16
N PRO A 395 3.26 20.65 -32.23
CA PRO A 395 2.47 21.07 -31.06
C PRO A 395 3.36 21.72 -29.99
N LYS A 396 2.73 22.51 -29.09
CA LYS A 396 3.40 23.05 -27.91
C LYS A 396 3.89 21.95 -26.97
N ALA A 397 5.02 22.18 -26.30
CA ALA A 397 5.46 21.35 -25.19
C ALA A 397 4.39 21.31 -24.08
N CYS A 398 4.22 20.13 -23.47
CA CYS A 398 3.17 19.89 -22.48
C CYS A 398 3.72 19.92 -21.04
N CYS A 399 2.92 20.39 -20.10
CA CYS A 399 3.26 20.34 -18.67
C CYS A 399 2.94 18.94 -18.12
N ALA A 400 3.97 18.17 -17.77
CA ALA A 400 3.83 16.79 -17.33
C ALA A 400 4.69 16.47 -16.10
N PRO A 401 4.36 15.42 -15.32
CA PRO A 401 5.21 14.95 -14.22
C PRO A 401 6.59 14.52 -14.72
N LYS A 402 7.65 14.95 -14.02
CA LYS A 402 9.05 14.57 -14.30
C LYS A 402 9.57 13.53 -13.31
N LYS A 403 9.29 13.73 -12.01
CA LYS A 403 9.58 12.75 -10.95
C LYS A 403 8.27 12.37 -10.28
N LEU A 404 8.01 11.06 -10.22
CA LEU A 404 6.89 10.48 -9.50
C LEU A 404 7.43 9.59 -8.38
N SER A 405 6.70 9.49 -7.27
CA SER A 405 7.00 8.56 -6.18
C SER A 405 5.90 7.50 -6.04
N PRO A 406 6.24 6.32 -5.50
CA PRO A 406 5.26 5.28 -5.23
C PRO A 406 4.40 5.61 -4.01
N ILE A 407 3.31 4.85 -3.83
CA ILE A 407 2.56 4.71 -2.59
C ILE A 407 2.39 3.22 -2.26
N SER A 408 2.26 2.88 -0.98
CA SER A 408 1.89 1.54 -0.54
C SER A 408 0.42 1.52 -0.13
N VAL A 409 -0.34 0.53 -0.60
CA VAL A 409 -1.77 0.37 -0.30
C VAL A 409 -1.99 -1.01 0.32
N LEU A 410 -2.65 -1.03 1.47
CA LEU A 410 -3.03 -2.22 2.21
C LEU A 410 -4.53 -2.49 2.03
N PHE A 411 -4.90 -3.68 1.58
CA PHE A 411 -6.28 -4.01 1.27
C PHE A 411 -6.60 -5.51 1.40
N TYR A 412 -7.89 -5.85 1.42
CA TYR A 412 -8.37 -7.24 1.40
C TYR A 412 -8.61 -7.74 -0.03
N ASP A 413 -8.23 -9.00 -0.26
CA ASP A 413 -8.63 -9.78 -1.42
C ASP A 413 -10.01 -10.47 -1.21
N ASP A 414 -10.59 -10.99 -2.29
CA ASP A 414 -11.83 -11.77 -2.27
C ASP A 414 -11.76 -13.02 -1.38
N SER A 415 -10.55 -13.54 -1.14
CA SER A 415 -10.29 -14.70 -0.28
C SER A 415 -10.05 -14.34 1.21
N ASN A 416 -10.30 -13.09 1.62
CA ASN A 416 -9.98 -12.54 2.95
C ASN A 416 -8.47 -12.56 3.29
N ASN A 417 -7.62 -12.65 2.28
CA ASN A 417 -6.18 -12.45 2.43
C ASN A 417 -5.91 -10.94 2.46
N VAL A 418 -4.95 -10.50 3.29
CA VAL A 418 -4.51 -9.11 3.33
C VAL A 418 -3.31 -8.95 2.42
N ILE A 419 -3.36 -7.93 1.55
CA ILE A 419 -2.35 -7.63 0.56
C ILE A 419 -1.83 -6.22 0.80
N LEU A 420 -0.52 -6.07 0.89
CA LEU A 420 0.19 -4.80 0.89
C LEU A 420 0.91 -4.67 -0.45
N LYS A 421 0.53 -3.70 -1.28
CA LYS A 421 1.10 -3.52 -2.61
C LYS A 421 1.68 -2.12 -2.80
N LYS A 422 2.87 -2.06 -3.40
CA LYS A 422 3.58 -0.83 -3.74
C LYS A 422 3.24 -0.42 -5.17
N HIS A 423 2.46 0.65 -5.31
CA HIS A 423 2.09 1.22 -6.59
C HIS A 423 3.05 2.34 -6.98
N ARG A 424 3.82 2.12 -8.05
CA ARG A 424 4.75 3.11 -8.60
C ARG A 424 3.99 4.21 -9.34
N ASN A 425 4.63 5.38 -9.47
CA ASN A 425 4.14 6.49 -10.28
C ASN A 425 2.80 7.12 -9.84
N MET A 426 2.49 7.10 -8.54
CA MET A 426 1.19 7.54 -8.01
C MET A 426 1.19 8.99 -7.49
N VAL A 427 2.35 9.52 -7.07
CA VAL A 427 2.47 10.85 -6.46
C VAL A 427 3.44 11.71 -7.27
N VAL A 428 2.98 12.88 -7.71
CA VAL A 428 3.81 13.85 -8.44
C VAL A 428 4.74 14.57 -7.46
N LYS A 429 6.06 14.40 -7.64
CA LYS A 429 7.08 15.13 -6.89
C LYS A 429 7.48 16.41 -7.60
N THR A 430 7.74 16.35 -8.91
CA THR A 430 8.11 17.52 -9.72
C THR A 430 7.41 17.53 -11.07
N CYS A 431 7.10 18.74 -11.57
CA CYS A 431 6.55 18.98 -12.90
C CYS A 431 7.63 19.58 -13.81
N GLY A 432 7.48 19.37 -15.12
CA GLY A 432 8.29 20.05 -16.12
C GLY A 432 7.68 20.01 -17.51
N CYS A 433 8.26 20.78 -18.42
CA CYS A 433 7.86 20.82 -19.83
C CYS A 433 8.57 19.73 -20.64
N GLN A 434 7.78 18.92 -21.36
CA GLN A 434 8.26 17.79 -22.17
C GLN A 434 7.77 17.85 -23.61
#